data_AF-G4V5E8-F1
#
_entry.id   AF-G4V5E8-F1
#
_cell.length_a   1.000
_cell.length_b   1.000
_cell.length_c   1.000
_cell.angle_alpha   90.00
_cell.angle_beta   90.00
_cell.angle_gamma   90.00
#
_symmetry.space_group_name_H-M   'P 1'
#
loop_
_entity.id
_entity.type
_entity.pdbx_description
1 polymer ?
#
loop_
_entity_poly.entity_id
_entity_poly.type
_entity_poly.pdbx_seq_one_letter_code
_entity_poly.pdbx_strand_id
1 'polypeptide(L)'
;MQSNQRSTSSNQPNFPRKRNTHVQGLKSRLRSNINSILSNYEMILSRSKIDPNEVIKGLGPYAQCAQDTFEFSVRAANIVHACENITRLVSEIKQFLILGDFRWLARVTSLNQEKLLLRKLDLDRVNHRLRDKLVAELHNLEQETSPDYPINAFQKTIQQ
;
A
#
# COMPACT_ATOMS: atom_id res chain seq x y z
N MET A 1 -37.77 2.96 -7.77
CA MET A 1 -36.57 3.69 -8.24
C MET A 1 -36.08 4.59 -7.13
N GLN A 2 -35.01 4.22 -6.42
CA GLN A 2 -34.28 5.16 -5.56
C GLN A 2 -32.79 4.97 -5.81
N SER A 3 -32.23 6.01 -6.43
CA SER A 3 -30.84 6.24 -6.73
C SER A 3 -30.07 6.43 -5.42
N ASN A 4 -29.32 5.41 -4.99
CA ASN A 4 -28.31 5.64 -3.96
C ASN A 4 -27.07 6.21 -4.64
N GLN A 5 -26.95 7.53 -4.54
CA GLN A 5 -25.80 8.31 -4.97
C GLN A 5 -24.55 7.77 -4.27
N ARG A 6 -23.79 6.95 -4.99
CA ARG A 6 -22.44 6.57 -4.59
C ARG A 6 -21.60 7.84 -4.76
N SER A 7 -21.49 8.60 -3.68
CA SER A 7 -20.57 9.73 -3.55
C SER A 7 -19.18 9.25 -3.96
N THR A 8 -18.80 9.59 -5.19
CA THR A 8 -17.45 9.51 -5.71
C THR A 8 -16.65 10.49 -4.88
N SER A 9 -16.05 9.99 -3.79
CA SER A 9 -15.08 10.73 -3.01
C SER A 9 -13.95 11.11 -3.96
N SER A 10 -14.04 12.35 -4.41
CA SER A 10 -13.11 13.09 -5.22
C SER A 10 -11.67 12.66 -4.94
N ASN A 11 -10.94 12.39 -6.03
CA ASN A 11 -9.49 12.42 -6.08
C ASN A 11 -8.99 13.57 -5.21
N GLN A 12 -8.62 13.33 -3.95
CA GLN A 12 -8.08 14.39 -3.12
C GLN A 12 -6.64 14.62 -3.56
N PRO A 13 -6.30 15.75 -4.22
CA PRO A 13 -4.92 16.13 -4.53
C PRO A 13 -4.06 16.29 -3.27
N ASN A 14 -4.66 16.21 -2.08
CA ASN A 14 -3.97 16.23 -0.81
C ASN A 14 -3.28 14.91 -0.44
N PHE A 15 -3.60 13.78 -1.07
CA PHE A 15 -2.97 12.50 -0.69
C PHE A 15 -1.45 12.44 -0.96
N PRO A 16 -0.95 12.88 -2.13
CA PRO A 16 0.49 13.01 -2.36
C PRO A 16 1.15 13.97 -1.37
N ARG A 17 0.52 15.11 -1.07
CA ARG A 17 1.01 16.08 -0.09
C ARG A 17 1.14 15.47 1.30
N LYS A 18 0.07 14.82 1.80
CA LYS A 18 0.07 14.13 3.10
C LYS A 18 1.14 13.05 3.18
N ARG A 19 1.32 12.24 2.12
CA ARG A 19 2.42 11.27 2.04
C ARG A 19 3.78 11.95 2.12
N ASN A 20 3.98 13.04 1.38
CA ASN A 20 5.24 13.76 1.38
C ASN A 20 5.53 14.34 2.77
N THR A 21 4.56 15.00 3.41
CA THR A 21 4.68 15.51 4.79
C THR A 21 5.04 14.39 5.77
N HIS A 22 4.38 13.23 5.69
CA HIS A 22 4.69 12.09 6.56
C HIS A 22 6.12 11.58 6.37
N VAL A 23 6.54 11.39 5.11
CA VAL A 23 7.91 10.97 4.78
C VAL A 23 8.94 12.00 5.25
N GLN A 24 8.65 13.29 5.10
CA GLN A 24 9.52 14.36 5.61
C GLN A 24 9.62 14.32 7.15
N GLY A 25 8.51 14.04 7.85
CA GLY A 25 8.50 13.83 9.30
C GLY A 25 9.39 12.67 9.72
N LEU A 26 9.29 11.52 9.05
CA LEU A 26 10.14 10.36 9.30
C LEU A 26 11.63 10.68 9.06
N LYS A 27 11.95 11.37 7.95
CA LYS A 27 13.32 11.81 7.64
C LYS A 27 13.88 12.77 8.68
N SER A 28 13.08 13.73 9.14
CA SER A 28 13.48 14.70 10.15
C SER A 28 13.80 14.02 11.48
N ARG A 29 12.93 13.11 11.94
CA ARG A 29 13.14 12.32 13.16
C ARG A 29 14.36 11.42 13.04
N LEU A 30 14.57 10.77 11.89
CA LEU A 30 15.77 9.98 11.64
C LEU A 30 17.04 10.82 11.77
N ARG A 31 17.10 11.98 11.10
CA ARG A 31 18.25 12.89 11.16
C ARG A 31 18.49 13.38 12.59
N SER A 32 17.44 13.74 13.31
CA SER A 32 17.55 14.17 14.72
C SER A 32 18.16 13.09 15.61
N ASN A 33 17.71 11.83 15.48
CA ASN A 33 18.28 10.72 16.26
C ASN A 33 19.72 10.42 15.86
N ILE A 34 20.07 10.45 14.57
CA ILE A 34 21.46 10.27 14.11
C ILE A 34 22.37 11.38 14.67
N ASN A 35 21.93 12.64 14.62
CA ASN A 35 22.70 13.76 15.17
C ASN A 35 22.87 13.63 16.68
N SER A 36 21.86 13.16 17.40
CA SER A 36 21.96 12.85 18.83
C SER A 36 23.00 11.77 19.11
N ILE A 37 23.00 10.67 18.34
CA ILE A 37 24.00 9.60 18.48
C ILE A 37 25.40 10.14 18.23
N LEU A 38 25.60 10.85 17.12
CA LEU A 38 26.89 11.41 16.75
C LEU A 38 27.42 12.37 17.81
N SER A 39 26.60 13.35 18.22
CA SER A 39 26.99 14.35 19.21
C SER A 39 27.35 13.73 20.56
N ASN A 40 26.54 12.77 21.06
CA ASN A 40 26.85 12.10 22.32
C ASN A 40 28.12 11.24 22.21
N TYR A 41 28.34 10.59 21.05
CA TYR A 41 29.55 9.81 20.81
C TYR A 41 30.80 10.68 20.75
N GLU A 42 30.76 11.82 20.06
CA GLU A 42 31.85 12.79 20.01
C GLU A 42 32.23 13.31 21.39
N MET A 43 31.23 13.56 22.26
CA MET A 43 31.48 13.98 23.65
C MET A 43 32.18 12.91 24.49
N ILE A 44 31.80 11.63 24.31
CA ILE A 44 32.50 10.51 24.96
C ILE A 44 33.97 10.49 24.51
N LEU A 45 34.22 10.62 23.21
CA LEU A 45 35.59 10.62 22.68
C LEU A 45 36.41 11.82 23.15
N SER A 46 35.83 13.02 23.21
CA SER A 46 36.55 14.22 23.65
C SER A 46 37.02 14.10 25.10
N ARG A 47 36.19 13.51 25.97
CA ARG A 47 36.49 13.26 27.39
C ARG A 47 37.43 12.09 27.63
N SER A 48 37.50 11.15 26.69
CA SER A 48 38.42 10.01 26.78
C SER A 48 39.88 10.39 26.49
N LYS A 49 40.12 11.61 25.97
CA LYS A 49 41.47 12.10 25.72
C LYS A 49 42.10 12.54 27.04
N ILE A 50 43.25 11.96 27.36
CA ILE A 50 44.07 12.39 28.50
C ILE A 50 44.94 13.56 28.00
N ASP A 51 44.65 14.79 28.43
CA ASP A 51 45.62 15.87 28.31
C ASP A 51 46.59 15.80 29.51
N PRO A 52 47.89 15.52 29.28
CA PRO A 52 48.86 15.45 30.37
C PRO A 52 48.97 16.76 31.16
N ASN A 53 48.55 17.90 30.59
CA ASN A 53 48.58 19.21 31.25
C ASN A 53 47.32 19.52 32.07
N GLU A 54 46.20 18.81 31.86
CA GLU A 54 44.94 19.05 32.60
C GLU A 54 45.02 18.62 34.05
N VAL A 55 45.87 17.62 34.36
CA VAL A 55 46.11 17.11 35.72
C VAL A 55 46.50 18.23 36.69
N ILE A 56 47.07 19.33 36.18
CA ILE A 56 47.59 20.45 36.96
C ILE A 56 46.52 21.52 37.26
N LYS A 57 45.38 21.56 36.53
CA LYS A 57 44.44 22.70 36.57
C LYS A 57 43.01 22.39 37.06
N GLY A 58 42.71 21.15 37.44
CA GLY A 58 41.33 20.69 37.65
C GLY A 58 41.03 20.10 39.04
N LEU A 59 39.87 19.43 39.13
CA LEU A 59 39.51 18.57 40.25
C LEU A 59 40.61 17.50 40.43
N GLY A 60 40.84 17.06 41.67
CA GLY A 60 41.75 15.94 41.94
C GLY A 60 41.36 14.70 41.11
N PRO A 61 42.32 13.83 40.75
CA PRO A 61 42.14 12.77 39.73
C PRO A 61 40.96 11.84 40.03
N TYR A 62 40.67 11.58 41.30
CA TYR A 62 39.53 10.78 41.72
C TYR A 62 38.19 11.44 41.38
N ALA A 63 38.05 12.73 41.67
CA ALA A 63 36.80 13.45 41.43
C ALA A 63 36.55 13.69 39.93
N GLN A 64 37.61 13.94 39.16
CA GLN A 64 37.52 13.98 37.69
C GLN A 64 37.05 12.63 37.12
N CYS A 65 37.66 11.52 37.55
CA CYS A 65 37.27 10.17 37.12
C CYS A 65 35.79 9.87 37.44
N ALA A 66 35.31 10.25 38.63
CA ALA A 66 33.91 10.10 39.01
C ALA A 66 32.99 10.91 38.08
N GLN A 67 33.34 12.18 37.81
CA GLN A 67 32.58 13.05 36.90
C GLN A 67 32.52 12.48 35.48
N ASP A 68 33.64 12.03 34.93
CA ASP A 68 33.70 11.45 33.58
C ASP A 68 32.87 10.17 33.51
N THR A 69 32.90 9.33 34.53
CA THR A 69 32.08 8.11 34.63
C THR A 69 30.58 8.44 34.55
N PHE A 70 30.12 9.45 35.29
CA PHE A 70 28.73 9.91 35.22
C PHE A 70 28.38 10.47 33.84
N GLU A 71 29.25 11.30 33.27
CA GLU A 71 29.02 11.88 31.94
C GLU A 71 28.94 10.78 30.87
N PHE A 72 29.90 9.84 30.84
CA PHE A 72 29.87 8.70 29.92
C PHE A 72 28.58 7.89 30.04
N SER A 73 28.13 7.61 31.27
CA SER A 73 26.89 6.86 31.51
C SER A 73 25.68 7.58 30.92
N VAL A 74 25.56 8.89 31.13
CA VAL A 74 24.46 9.70 30.58
C VAL A 74 24.51 9.75 29.05
N ARG A 75 25.69 9.95 28.46
CA ARG A 75 25.86 9.98 26.99
C ARG A 75 25.53 8.61 26.37
N ALA A 76 25.99 7.52 26.97
CA ALA A 76 25.67 6.17 26.53
C ALA A 76 24.16 5.90 26.58
N ALA A 77 23.48 6.31 27.66
CA ALA A 77 22.03 6.19 27.78
C ALA A 77 21.28 6.98 26.68
N ASN A 78 21.73 8.20 26.36
CA ASN A 78 21.15 8.99 25.28
C ASN A 78 21.31 8.33 23.90
N ILE A 79 22.46 7.69 23.65
CA ILE A 79 22.70 6.92 22.42
C ILE A 79 21.72 5.74 22.33
N VAL A 80 21.57 4.96 23.41
CA VAL A 80 20.61 3.84 23.44
C VAL A 80 19.19 4.32 23.20
N HIS A 81 18.77 5.42 23.82
CA HIS A 81 17.45 6.01 23.60
C HIS A 81 17.23 6.46 22.15
N ALA A 82 18.24 7.07 21.51
CA ALA A 82 18.16 7.43 20.10
C ALA A 82 18.07 6.20 19.19
N CYS A 83 18.78 5.12 19.50
CA CYS A 83 18.67 3.84 18.81
C CYS A 83 17.28 3.22 18.94
N GLU A 84 16.68 3.25 20.14
CA GLU A 84 15.31 2.78 20.35
C GLU A 84 14.30 3.58 19.49
N ASN A 85 14.46 4.90 19.42
CA ASN A 85 13.65 5.75 18.55
C ASN A 85 13.79 5.39 17.07
N ILE A 86 15.00 5.04 16.61
CA ILE A 86 15.23 4.56 15.25
C ILE A 86 14.52 3.22 15.01
N THR A 87 14.57 2.29 15.96
CA THR A 87 13.82 1.02 15.86
C THR A 87 12.32 1.26 15.73
N ARG A 88 11.75 2.18 16.51
CA ARG A 88 10.35 2.60 16.38
C ARG A 88 10.06 3.21 15.01
N LEU A 89 10.93 4.11 14.50
CA LEU A 89 10.81 4.68 13.17
C LEU A 89 10.81 3.62 12.06
N VAL A 90 11.66 2.60 12.16
CA VAL A 90 11.69 1.48 11.20
C VAL A 90 10.35 0.74 11.20
N SER A 91 9.75 0.52 12.38
CA SER A 91 8.42 -0.08 12.49
C SER A 91 7.34 0.79 11.83
N GLU A 92 7.35 2.11 12.07
CA GLU A 92 6.43 3.05 11.45
C GLU A 92 6.56 3.05 9.91
N ILE A 93 7.79 3.03 9.38
CA ILE A 93 8.05 2.93 7.94
C ILE A 93 7.45 1.64 7.36
N LYS A 94 7.66 0.50 8.02
CA LYS A 94 7.10 -0.78 7.59
C LYS A 94 5.57 -0.73 7.55
N GLN A 95 4.93 -0.20 8.59
CA GLN A 95 3.46 -0.05 8.62
C GLN A 95 2.96 0.86 7.51
N PHE A 96 3.63 1.99 7.27
CA PHE A 96 3.29 2.92 6.19
C PHE A 96 3.35 2.26 4.80
N LEU A 97 4.37 1.45 4.53
CA LEU A 97 4.52 0.70 3.28
C LEU A 97 3.43 -0.36 3.12
N ILE A 98 3.21 -1.18 4.16
CA ILE A 98 2.18 -2.22 4.18
C ILE A 98 0.79 -1.65 3.88
N LEU A 99 0.42 -0.54 4.53
CA LEU A 99 -0.85 0.14 4.26
C LEU A 99 -0.91 0.71 2.84
N GLY A 100 0.22 1.18 2.31
CA GLY A 100 0.34 1.59 0.91
C GLY A 100 0.01 0.45 -0.05
N ASP A 101 0.59 -0.72 0.17
CA ASP A 101 0.42 -1.91 -0.66
C ASP A 101 -1.02 -2.44 -0.60
N PHE A 102 -1.64 -2.51 0.58
CA PHE A 102 -3.04 -2.91 0.70
C PHE A 102 -3.99 -1.96 -0.03
N ARG A 103 -3.73 -0.65 0.02
CA ARG A 103 -4.53 0.34 -0.71
C ARG A 103 -4.36 0.21 -2.22
N TRP A 104 -3.15 -0.10 -2.68
CA TRP A 104 -2.89 -0.38 -4.09
C TRP A 104 -3.61 -1.66 -4.52
N LEU A 105 -3.48 -2.74 -3.75
CA LEU A 105 -4.15 -4.02 -4.02
C LEU A 105 -5.66 -3.86 -4.08
N ALA A 106 -6.27 -3.15 -3.13
CA ALA A 106 -7.71 -2.88 -3.13
C ALA A 106 -8.16 -2.16 -4.40
N ARG A 107 -7.36 -1.20 -4.90
CA ARG A 107 -7.65 -0.50 -6.16
C ARG A 107 -7.56 -1.45 -7.35
N VAL A 108 -6.52 -2.27 -7.43
CA VAL A 108 -6.34 -3.25 -8.51
C VAL A 108 -7.48 -4.26 -8.52
N THR A 109 -7.86 -4.79 -7.36
CA THR A 109 -9.00 -5.70 -7.22
C THR A 109 -10.31 -5.05 -7.66
N SER A 110 -10.57 -3.80 -7.26
CA SER A 110 -11.76 -3.07 -7.68
C SER A 110 -11.82 -2.88 -9.21
N LEU A 111 -10.70 -2.53 -9.85
CA LEU A 111 -10.63 -2.39 -11.30
C LEU A 111 -10.84 -3.73 -12.02
N ASN A 112 -10.26 -4.80 -11.49
CA ASN A 112 -10.44 -6.14 -12.05
C ASN A 112 -11.88 -6.64 -11.89
N GLN A 113 -12.53 -6.33 -10.76
CA GLN A 113 -13.94 -6.64 -10.54
C GLN A 113 -14.84 -5.92 -11.55
N GLU A 114 -14.58 -4.64 -11.82
CA GLU A 114 -15.33 -3.87 -12.83
C GLU A 114 -15.16 -4.49 -14.24
N LYS A 115 -13.92 -4.81 -14.63
CA LYS A 115 -13.63 -5.49 -15.90
C LYS A 115 -14.33 -6.84 -16.01
N LEU A 116 -14.34 -7.61 -14.93
CA LEU A 116 -15.01 -8.91 -14.88
C LEU A 116 -16.52 -8.77 -15.07
N LEU A 117 -17.15 -7.77 -14.43
CA LEU A 117 -18.58 -7.50 -14.60
C LEU A 117 -18.93 -7.09 -16.04
N LEU A 118 -18.13 -6.23 -16.66
CA LEU A 118 -18.32 -5.85 -18.06
C LEU A 118 -18.20 -7.06 -18.99
N ARG A 119 -17.20 -7.92 -18.75
CA ARG A 119 -17.02 -9.15 -19.53
C ARG A 119 -18.17 -10.13 -19.34
N LYS A 120 -18.68 -10.26 -18.11
CA LYS A 120 -19.86 -11.08 -17.82
C LYS A 120 -21.09 -10.58 -18.58
N LEU A 121 -21.36 -9.27 -18.55
CA LEU A 121 -22.49 -8.68 -19.29
C LEU A 121 -22.39 -8.86 -20.81
N ASP A 122 -21.18 -8.89 -21.34
CA ASP A 122 -20.92 -9.21 -22.76
C ASP A 122 -21.22 -10.68 -23.07
N LEU A 123 -20.71 -11.60 -22.25
CA LEU A 123 -20.99 -13.04 -22.38
C LEU A 123 -22.50 -13.34 -22.24
N ASP A 124 -23.16 -12.73 -21.26
CA ASP A 124 -24.60 -12.89 -21.06
C ASP A 124 -25.35 -12.43 -22.31
N ARG A 125 -25.00 -11.29 -22.92
CA ARG A 125 -25.61 -10.83 -24.17
C ARG A 125 -25.44 -11.81 -25.33
N VAL A 126 -24.24 -12.38 -25.50
CA VAL A 126 -23.98 -13.39 -26.52
C VAL A 126 -24.79 -14.67 -26.26
N ASN A 127 -24.86 -15.11 -25.00
CA ASN A 127 -25.62 -16.29 -24.60
C ASN A 127 -27.12 -16.12 -24.87
N HIS A 128 -27.70 -14.95 -24.54
CA HIS A 128 -29.10 -14.64 -24.85
C HIS A 128 -29.37 -14.72 -26.36
N ARG A 129 -28.51 -14.10 -27.18
CA ARG A 129 -28.64 -14.17 -28.65
C ARG A 129 -28.55 -15.60 -29.19
N LEU A 130 -27.65 -16.42 -28.65
CA LEU A 130 -27.52 -17.82 -29.05
C LEU A 130 -28.77 -18.61 -28.68
N ARG A 131 -29.26 -18.47 -27.45
CA ARG A 131 -30.49 -19.12 -26.99
C ARG A 131 -31.69 -18.74 -27.85
N ASP A 132 -31.87 -17.45 -28.14
CA ASP A 132 -33.00 -16.97 -28.92
C ASP A 132 -32.97 -17.54 -30.35
N LYS A 133 -31.78 -17.67 -30.96
CA LYS A 133 -31.61 -18.37 -32.24
C LYS A 133 -31.96 -19.85 -32.14
N LEU A 134 -31.46 -20.55 -31.13
CA LEU A 134 -31.75 -21.98 -30.94
C LEU A 134 -33.26 -22.23 -30.78
N VAL A 135 -33.95 -21.40 -30.00
CA VAL A 135 -35.41 -21.48 -29.83
C VAL A 135 -36.13 -21.27 -31.15
N ALA A 136 -35.72 -20.28 -31.95
CA ALA A 136 -36.29 -20.03 -33.27
C ALA A 136 -36.10 -21.22 -34.22
N GLU A 137 -34.89 -21.77 -34.31
CA GLU A 137 -34.59 -22.93 -35.16
C GLU A 137 -35.37 -24.19 -34.73
N LEU A 138 -35.46 -24.45 -33.42
CA LEU A 138 -36.24 -25.57 -32.90
C LEU A 138 -37.74 -25.42 -33.21
N HIS A 139 -38.27 -24.20 -33.10
CA HIS A 139 -39.68 -23.94 -33.41
C HIS A 139 -39.97 -24.06 -34.92
N ASN A 140 -39.05 -23.62 -35.78
CA ASN A 140 -39.17 -23.82 -37.22
C ASN A 140 -39.18 -25.32 -37.56
N LEU A 141 -38.28 -26.10 -36.97
CA LEU A 141 -38.22 -27.55 -37.16
C LEU A 141 -39.50 -28.25 -36.65
N GLU A 142 -40.03 -27.84 -35.50
CA GLU A 142 -41.31 -28.35 -34.98
C GLU A 142 -42.48 -28.07 -35.94
N GLN A 143 -42.52 -26.87 -36.53
CA GLN A 143 -43.54 -26.56 -37.54
C GLN A 143 -43.39 -27.43 -38.79
N GLU A 144 -42.18 -27.57 -39.33
CA GLU A 144 -41.91 -28.38 -40.53
C GLU A 144 -42.19 -29.88 -40.34
N THR A 145 -42.05 -30.38 -39.12
CA THR A 145 -42.30 -31.79 -38.76
C THR A 145 -43.72 -32.04 -38.27
N SER A 146 -44.52 -31.00 -38.05
CA SER A 146 -45.92 -31.13 -37.64
C SER A 146 -46.73 -31.84 -38.73
N PRO A 147 -47.62 -32.79 -38.39
CA PRO A 147 -48.44 -33.50 -39.38
C PRO A 147 -49.39 -32.58 -40.16
N ASP A 148 -49.72 -31.40 -39.62
CA ASP A 148 -50.53 -30.38 -40.29
C ASP A 148 -49.70 -29.46 -41.23
N TYR A 149 -48.38 -29.66 -41.30
CA TYR A 149 -47.52 -28.88 -42.18
C TYR A 149 -47.83 -29.18 -43.66
N PRO A 150 -48.04 -28.17 -44.52
CA PRO A 150 -48.45 -28.41 -45.90
C PRO A 150 -47.36 -29.15 -46.67
N ILE A 151 -47.68 -30.38 -47.10
CA ILE A 151 -46.82 -31.28 -47.90
C ILE A 151 -46.20 -30.58 -49.12
N ASN A 152 -46.83 -29.51 -49.64
CA ASN A 152 -46.36 -28.74 -50.79
C ASN A 152 -45.13 -27.84 -50.52
N ALA A 153 -44.67 -27.70 -49.27
CA ALA A 153 -43.44 -26.94 -48.97
C ALA A 153 -42.16 -27.70 -49.35
N PHE A 154 -42.15 -29.03 -49.19
CA PHE A 154 -41.01 -29.87 -49.57
C PHE A 154 -40.75 -29.87 -51.10
N GLN A 155 -41.79 -29.65 -51.90
CA GLN A 155 -41.67 -29.67 -53.36
C GLN A 155 -41.01 -28.43 -53.96
N LYS A 156 -40.99 -27.28 -53.26
CA LYS A 156 -40.38 -26.05 -53.81
C LYS A 156 -38.84 -26.02 -53.71
N THR A 157 -38.23 -26.78 -52.81
CA THR A 157 -36.77 -26.77 -52.64
C THR A 157 -36.04 -27.71 -53.61
N ILE A 158 -36.73 -28.64 -54.27
CA ILE A 158 -36.11 -29.62 -55.19
C ILE A 158 -36.13 -29.14 -56.67
N GLN A 159 -36.77 -28.00 -56.98
CA GLN A 159 -36.89 -27.53 -58.38
C GLN A 159 -36.11 -26.24 -58.72
N GLN A 160 -35.07 -25.88 -57.97
CA GLN A 160 -34.09 -24.87 -58.39
C GLN A 160 -32.68 -25.33 -58.07
#